data_AF-A0A1S4DJS2-F1
#
_entry.id   AF-A0A1S4DJS2-F1
#
_cell.length_a   1.000
_cell.length_b   1.000
_cell.length_c   1.000
_cell.angle_alpha   90.00
_cell.angle_beta   90.00
_cell.angle_gamma   90.00
#
_symmetry.space_group_name_H-M   'P 1'
#
loop_
_entity.id
_entity.type
_entity.pdbx_description
1 polymer ?
#
loop_
_entity_poly.entity_id
_entity_poly.type
_entity_poly.pdbx_seq_one_letter_code
_entity_poly.pdbx_strand_id
1 'polypeptide(L)'
;MGRDRKIPHSRKIFTPDEYPSWVVFSNQQKLKWHNSHLKKLWPYVDEEASELVRSSVEPILEQYRPMILASLKFSKFTLGTVAPQFIGDSH
;
A
#
# COMPACT_ATOMS: atom_id res chain seq x y z
N MET A 1 -23.46 -3.95 29.05
CA MET A 1 -22.41 -2.91 28.86
C MET A 1 -21.05 -3.53 29.09
N GLY A 2 -20.41 -3.96 27.99
CA GLY A 2 -19.11 -4.62 28.02
C GLY A 2 -18.00 -3.60 28.26
N ARG A 3 -17.25 -3.76 29.35
CA ARG A 3 -16.01 -2.99 29.56
C ARG A 3 -14.87 -3.73 28.89
N ASP A 4 -14.38 -3.09 27.84
CA ASP A 4 -13.21 -3.43 27.05
C ASP A 4 -12.04 -3.80 27.98
N ARG A 5 -11.54 -5.04 27.86
CA ARG A 5 -10.33 -5.48 28.55
C ARG A 5 -9.14 -4.87 27.83
N LYS A 6 -8.84 -3.59 28.09
CA LYS A 6 -7.54 -3.02 27.75
C LYS A 6 -6.48 -3.75 28.59
N ILE A 7 -5.75 -4.64 27.92
CA ILE A 7 -4.58 -5.32 28.44
C ILE A 7 -3.64 -4.22 28.94
N PRO A 8 -3.36 -4.13 30.26
CA PRO A 8 -2.44 -3.13 30.78
C PRO A 8 -1.08 -3.41 30.16
N HIS A 9 -0.58 -2.45 29.38
CA HIS A 9 0.74 -2.50 28.79
C HIS A 9 1.73 -2.98 29.84
N SER A 10 2.29 -4.15 29.59
CA SER A 10 3.35 -4.73 30.40
C SER A 10 4.47 -3.72 30.53
N ARG A 11 4.52 -3.10 31.72
CA ARG A 11 5.71 -2.73 32.46
C ARG A 11 6.70 -1.83 31.72
N LYS A 12 6.61 -0.52 32.01
CA LYS A 12 7.72 0.44 31.89
C LYS A 12 8.85 0.01 32.84
N ILE A 13 9.65 -0.99 32.46
CA ILE A 13 10.89 -1.34 33.19
C ILE A 13 12.08 -0.58 32.63
N PHE A 14 12.01 -0.21 31.35
CA PHE A 14 13.09 0.44 30.62
C PHE A 14 12.61 1.78 30.06
N THR A 15 13.43 2.80 30.21
CA THR A 15 13.31 4.06 29.46
C THR A 15 13.51 3.78 27.97
N PRO A 16 12.95 4.60 27.05
CA PRO A 16 13.09 4.39 25.61
C PRO A 16 14.54 4.17 25.13
N ASP A 17 15.50 4.76 25.83
CA ASP A 17 16.94 4.68 25.54
C ASP A 17 17.59 3.35 26.01
N GLU A 18 16.93 2.61 26.90
CA GLU A 18 17.39 1.32 27.42
C GLU A 18 16.85 0.14 26.62
N TYR A 19 16.05 0.39 25.57
CA TYR A 19 15.57 -0.70 24.73
C TYR A 19 16.70 -1.27 23.88
N PRO A 20 16.86 -2.61 23.85
CA PRO A 20 17.76 -3.25 22.93
C PRO A 20 17.40 -2.93 21.47
N SER A 21 18.39 -2.87 20.59
CA SER A 21 18.21 -2.58 19.15
C SER A 21 17.33 -3.60 18.41
N TRP A 22 17.11 -4.79 18.98
CA TRP A 22 16.18 -5.81 18.48
C TRP A 22 14.72 -5.56 18.91
N VAL A 23 14.47 -4.65 19.86
CA VAL A 23 13.14 -4.23 20.32
C VAL A 23 12.65 -2.99 19.57
N VAL A 24 13.56 -2.08 19.19
CA VAL A 24 13.20 -0.80 18.57
C VAL A 24 13.84 -0.67 17.18
N PHE A 25 12.99 -0.68 16.15
CA PHE A 25 13.42 -0.41 14.78
C PHE A 25 13.41 1.10 14.51
N SER A 26 14.49 1.62 13.91
CA SER A 26 14.50 2.97 13.35
C SER A 26 13.47 3.10 12.21
N ASN A 27 12.97 4.31 11.97
CA ASN A 27 12.03 4.56 10.86
C ASN A 27 12.62 4.14 9.50
N GLN A 28 13.92 4.36 9.31
CA GLN A 28 14.63 3.91 8.11
C GLN A 28 14.65 2.38 7.97
N GLN A 29 14.90 1.64 9.05
CA GLN A 29 14.81 0.18 9.02
C GLN A 29 13.37 -0.29 8.77
N LYS A 30 12.37 0.40 9.32
CA LYS A 30 10.96 0.09 9.10
C LYS A 30 10.56 0.20 7.63
N LEU A 31 10.99 1.27 6.98
CA LEU A 31 10.69 1.52 5.58
C LEU A 31 11.45 0.57 4.65
N LYS A 32 12.68 0.17 5.00
CA LYS A 32 13.43 -0.83 4.22
C LYS A 32 12.70 -2.18 4.17
N TRP A 33 12.25 -2.72 5.31
CA TRP A 33 11.54 -3.99 5.29
C TRP A 33 10.19 -3.86 4.60
N HIS A 34 9.47 -2.76 4.81
CA HIS A 34 8.17 -2.50 4.17
C HIS A 34 8.29 -2.44 2.65
N ASN A 35 9.22 -1.62 2.13
CA ASN A 35 9.50 -1.52 0.70
C ASN A 35 9.94 -2.87 0.11
N SER A 36 10.72 -3.67 0.86
CA SER A 36 11.13 -5.00 0.40
C SER A 36 9.97 -5.99 0.28
N HIS A 37 9.01 -5.93 1.21
CA HIS A 37 7.82 -6.77 1.19
C HIS A 37 6.87 -6.33 0.08
N LEU A 38 6.65 -5.03 -0.06
CA LEU A 38 5.81 -4.48 -1.11
C LEU A 38 6.31 -4.87 -2.50
N LYS A 39 7.63 -4.83 -2.74
CA LYS A 39 8.22 -5.30 -4.00
C LYS A 39 7.87 -6.75 -4.34
N LYS A 40 7.77 -7.63 -3.34
CA LYS A 40 7.39 -9.04 -3.55
C LYS A 40 5.91 -9.20 -3.86
N LEU A 41 5.07 -8.37 -3.23
CA LEU A 41 3.62 -8.39 -3.43
C LEU A 41 3.17 -7.64 -4.69
N TRP A 42 4.03 -6.78 -5.23
CA TRP A 42 3.68 -5.87 -6.30
C TRP A 42 3.05 -6.49 -7.55
N PRO A 43 3.48 -7.67 -8.05
CA PRO A 43 2.83 -8.28 -9.20
C PRO A 43 1.33 -8.54 -8.98
N TYR A 44 0.95 -8.96 -7.78
CA TYR A 44 -0.45 -9.21 -7.40
C TYR A 44 -1.21 -7.89 -7.20
N VAL A 45 -0.56 -6.89 -6.61
CA VAL A 45 -1.16 -5.57 -6.43
C VAL A 45 -1.42 -4.91 -7.80
N ASP A 46 -0.47 -5.00 -8.72
CA ASP A 46 -0.61 -4.49 -10.08
C ASP A 46 -1.80 -5.15 -10.78
N GLU A 47 -1.90 -6.48 -10.73
CA GLU A 47 -2.99 -7.24 -11.35
C GLU A 47 -4.36 -6.78 -10.85
N GLU A 48 -4.60 -6.87 -9.54
CA GLU A 48 -5.89 -6.56 -8.93
C GLU A 48 -6.26 -5.07 -9.06
N ALA A 49 -5.31 -4.18 -8.76
CA ALA A 49 -5.57 -2.75 -8.86
C ALA A 49 -5.78 -2.31 -10.31
N SER A 50 -5.09 -2.94 -11.27
CA SER A 50 -5.31 -2.67 -12.69
C SER A 50 -6.71 -3.06 -13.14
N GLU A 51 -7.25 -4.18 -12.67
CA GLU A 51 -8.63 -4.59 -12.97
C GLU A 51 -9.66 -3.64 -12.34
N LEU A 52 -9.44 -3.24 -11.09
CA LEU A 52 -10.28 -2.23 -10.42
C LEU A 52 -10.27 -0.89 -11.16
N VAL A 53 -9.11 -0.47 -11.66
CA VAL A 53 -9.02 0.76 -12.45
C VAL A 53 -9.73 0.60 -13.79
N ARG A 54 -9.56 -0.51 -14.52
CA ARG A 54 -10.30 -0.73 -15.77
C ARG A 54 -11.81 -0.73 -15.54
N SER A 55 -12.29 -1.50 -14.56
CA SER A 55 -13.73 -1.60 -14.27
C SER A 55 -14.36 -0.28 -13.85
N SER A 56 -13.60 0.61 -13.20
CA SER A 56 -14.07 1.93 -12.80
C SER A 56 -13.95 2.99 -13.90
N VAL A 57 -12.90 2.92 -14.73
CA VAL A 57 -12.60 3.95 -15.74
C VAL A 57 -13.24 3.66 -17.10
N GLU A 58 -13.37 2.39 -17.51
CA GLU A 58 -14.02 2.05 -18.79
C GLU A 58 -15.45 2.57 -18.92
N PRO A 59 -16.32 2.53 -17.88
CA PRO A 59 -17.64 3.16 -17.94
C PRO A 59 -17.58 4.66 -18.21
N ILE A 60 -16.57 5.34 -17.67
CA ILE A 60 -16.35 6.78 -17.90
C ILE A 60 -15.92 7.01 -19.34
N LEU A 61 -15.00 6.19 -19.87
CA LEU A 61 -14.55 6.29 -21.25
C LEU A 61 -15.69 6.06 -22.25
N GLU A 62 -16.57 5.10 -22.00
CA GLU A 62 -17.73 4.86 -22.85
C GLU A 62 -18.71 6.05 -22.87
N GLN A 63 -18.84 6.82 -21.77
CA GLN A 63 -19.65 8.05 -21.75
C GLN A 63 -19.09 9.14 -22.67
N TYR A 64 -17.77 9.22 -22.82
CA TYR A 64 -17.10 10.18 -23.69
C TYR A 64 -16.81 9.63 -25.09
N ARG A 65 -17.38 8.47 -25.43
CA ARG A 65 -17.09 7.82 -26.70
C ARG A 65 -17.63 8.62 -27.90
N PRO A 66 -16.78 8.89 -28.91
CA PRO A 66 -17.24 9.45 -30.18
C PRO A 66 -18.23 8.50 -30.90
N MET A 67 -19.24 9.07 -31.56
CA MET A 67 -20.28 8.32 -32.28
C MET A 67 -19.75 7.38 -33.38
N ILE A 68 -18.53 7.63 -33.87
CA ILE A 68 -17.87 6.86 -34.94
C ILE A 68 -17.27 5.54 -34.42
N LEU A 69 -16.89 5.48 -33.14
CA LEU A 69 -16.32 4.27 -32.54
C LEU A 69 -17.45 3.33 -32.13
N ALA A 70 -17.19 2.02 -32.06
CA ALA A 70 -18.13 0.96 -31.63
C ALA A 70 -17.97 0.52 -30.15
N SER A 71 -16.81 0.81 -29.55
CA SER A 71 -16.47 0.65 -28.12
C SER A 71 -15.17 1.39 -27.81
N LEU A 72 -14.96 1.82 -26.57
CA LEU A 72 -13.72 2.43 -26.07
C LEU A 72 -13.31 1.78 -24.74
N LYS A 73 -12.37 0.84 -24.81
CA LYS A 73 -11.89 0.04 -23.67
C LYS A 73 -10.37 -0.05 -23.65
N PHE A 74 -9.80 -0.42 -22.51
CA PHE A 74 -8.36 -0.67 -22.43
C PHE A 74 -8.03 -2.04 -23.02
N SER A 75 -7.11 -2.09 -23.98
CA SER A 75 -6.53 -3.37 -24.43
C SER A 75 -5.60 -3.96 -23.36
N LYS A 76 -4.86 -3.08 -22.65
CA LYS A 76 -4.03 -3.41 -21.50
C LYS A 76 -3.92 -2.18 -20.61
N PHE A 77 -3.96 -2.39 -19.30
CA PHE A 77 -3.63 -1.38 -18.29
C PHE A 77 -2.77 -2.04 -17.21
N THR A 78 -1.73 -1.36 -16.74
CA THR A 78 -0.83 -1.82 -15.69
C THR A 78 -0.29 -0.59 -14.95
N LEU A 79 -0.14 -0.69 -13.64
CA LEU A 79 0.58 0.25 -12.78
C LEU A 79 2.10 0.17 -12.96
N GLY A 80 2.59 -0.81 -13.73
CA GLY A 80 3.99 -1.00 -14.08
C GLY A 80 4.68 -2.08 -13.26
N THR A 81 5.89 -2.47 -13.68
CA THR A 81 6.62 -3.59 -13.07
C THR A 81 7.41 -3.21 -11.80
N VAL A 82 7.44 -1.93 -11.45
CA VAL A 82 8.26 -1.41 -10.35
C VAL A 82 7.34 -0.90 -9.24
N ALA A 83 7.45 -1.51 -8.06
CA ALA A 83 6.72 -1.08 -6.89
C ALA A 83 7.11 0.34 -6.45
N PRO A 84 6.16 1.16 -5.97
CA PRO A 84 6.47 2.44 -5.36
C PRO A 84 7.35 2.25 -4.13
N GLN A 85 8.14 3.27 -3.79
CA GLN A 85 8.99 3.26 -2.61
C GLN A 85 8.53 4.33 -1.63
N PHE A 86 8.33 3.92 -0.38
CA PHE A 86 8.05 4.85 0.70
C PHE A 86 9.37 5.35 1.27
N ILE A 87 9.55 6.67 1.27
CA ILE A 87 10.67 7.37 1.90
C ILE A 87 10.09 8.05 3.15
N GLY A 88 10.83 8.02 4.26
CA GLY A 88 10.38 8.65 5.50
C GLY A 88 10.71 10.13 5.46
N ASP A 89 9.71 10.98 5.63
CA ASP A 89 9.95 12.41 5.74
C ASP A 89 10.85 12.69 6.95
N SER A 90 12.01 13.27 6.65
CA SER A 90 12.99 13.70 7.63
C SER A 90 12.86 15.22 7.77
N HIS A 91 11.72 15.67 8.29
CA HIS A 91 11.50 17.06 8.70
C HIS A 91 11.43 17.16 10.22
#